data_AF-A0A953JVB0-F1
#
_entry.id   AF-A0A953JVB0-F1
#
_cell.length_a   1.000
_cell.length_b   1.000
_cell.length_c   1.000
_cell.angle_alpha   90.00
_cell.angle_beta   90.00
_cell.angle_gamma   90.00
#
_symmetry.space_group_name_H-M   'P 1'
#
loop_
_entity.id
_entity.type
_entity.pdbx_description
1 polymer ?
#
loop_
_entity_poly.entity_id
_entity_poly.type
_entity_poly.pdbx_seq_one_letter_code
_entity_poly.pdbx_strand_id
1 'polypeptide(L)'
;MAASIRAAATLLLAAMLWSPAHAAHFEGLGFLPDGTTSNAWDVSADGSVIVGGETYTIPMPGTRPFIWTSSTGMFTPQTTAPLTGTGVYTAVSADGNSAVGYDGAFLHSAAETARPVRWSRLNGTEAIATDLNISQGAAFAISANGSRAFVDVIPFFGGMPHPYLWSESQGSVSIEPSPEVHAGRLGPFDMSADGTRVVTTDLLDGTYGAIMWTEGAGFTSLGFDNPTRITPDGSIVVGWDSQVGSPPLAVRWTESSGIEPLGVAPGHTGSIAKGVSADAQRIVGNGTANFVDPSDECFIWDPLNGIRDLNQVLTQHYGLADQLAGWSGKWVNALSDDGRTIVGWGTDPNDHTQAFRIVLNATGDANDDGLIDGADYTLWADHFQQANPLVAQGDFNTDGKVDGADYTLWADHYQPAASAALPVPEPTAWALALVGAASAMLLYWRAGRRV
;
A
#
# COMPACT_ATOMS: atom_id res chain seq x y z
N MET A 1 62.90 9.52 -33.93
CA MET A 1 62.60 8.07 -34.09
C MET A 1 62.29 7.55 -32.69
N ALA A 2 61.02 7.54 -32.31
CA ALA A 2 60.08 6.42 -32.42
C ALA A 2 60.10 5.62 -31.10
N ALA A 3 59.10 5.84 -30.24
CA ALA A 3 57.94 4.96 -30.02
C ALA A 3 58.25 3.90 -28.93
N SER A 4 57.42 3.57 -27.94
CA SER A 4 56.03 3.87 -27.62
C SER A 4 55.77 3.32 -26.22
N ILE A 5 55.12 4.10 -25.35
CA ILE A 5 54.57 3.65 -24.06
C ILE A 5 53.34 2.77 -24.37
N ARG A 6 53.36 1.49 -24.00
CA ARG A 6 52.17 0.63 -24.03
C ARG A 6 51.55 0.57 -22.65
N ALA A 7 50.27 0.93 -22.61
CA ALA A 7 49.40 0.96 -21.45
C ALA A 7 49.19 -0.42 -20.84
N ALA A 8 49.33 -0.51 -19.51
CA ALA A 8 48.67 -1.54 -18.72
C ALA A 8 47.23 -1.06 -18.47
N ALA A 9 46.29 -1.50 -19.30
CA ALA A 9 44.88 -1.40 -19.00
C ALA A 9 44.56 -2.48 -17.97
N THR A 10 44.48 -2.07 -16.71
CA THR A 10 43.92 -2.88 -15.62
C THR A 10 42.43 -3.07 -15.93
N LEU A 11 42.07 -4.21 -16.52
CA LEU A 11 40.69 -4.69 -16.53
C LEU A 11 40.32 -5.00 -15.08
N LEU A 12 39.72 -4.01 -14.39
CA LEU A 12 38.74 -4.32 -13.35
C LEU A 12 37.54 -4.91 -14.08
N LEU A 13 37.53 -6.23 -14.27
CA LEU A 13 36.26 -6.93 -14.29
C LEU A 13 35.66 -6.70 -12.90
N ALA A 14 34.73 -5.74 -12.82
CA ALA A 14 33.73 -5.80 -11.77
C ALA A 14 33.03 -7.15 -11.96
N ALA A 15 33.43 -8.13 -11.18
CA ALA A 15 32.49 -9.14 -10.75
C ALA A 15 31.43 -8.37 -9.97
N MET A 16 30.43 -7.85 -10.70
CA MET A 16 29.11 -7.73 -10.12
C MET A 16 28.81 -9.13 -9.63
N LEU A 17 28.93 -9.30 -8.32
CA LEU A 17 28.31 -10.40 -7.62
C LEU A 17 26.87 -10.38 -8.13
N TRP A 18 26.53 -11.39 -8.93
CA TRP A 18 25.16 -11.68 -9.26
C TRP A 18 24.53 -12.07 -7.93
N SER A 19 24.02 -11.07 -7.20
CA SER A 19 23.01 -11.33 -6.20
C SER A 19 21.86 -11.96 -6.98
N PRO A 20 21.31 -13.11 -6.56
CA PRO A 20 20.04 -13.52 -7.13
C PRO A 20 19.09 -12.34 -6.95
N ALA A 21 18.52 -11.91 -8.07
CA ALA A 21 17.45 -10.93 -8.11
C ALA A 21 16.33 -11.37 -7.14
N HIS A 22 15.66 -10.41 -6.51
CA HIS A 22 14.80 -10.68 -5.37
C HIS A 22 13.51 -11.36 -5.85
N ALA A 23 13.53 -12.68 -6.01
CA ALA A 23 12.29 -13.44 -6.13
C ALA A 23 11.28 -13.02 -5.05
N ALA A 24 10.00 -13.30 -5.29
CA ALA A 24 8.95 -13.12 -4.29
C ALA A 24 9.42 -13.48 -2.87
N HIS A 25 8.91 -12.73 -1.89
CA HIS A 25 9.48 -12.73 -0.55
C HIS A 25 8.39 -12.64 0.51
N PHE A 26 8.61 -13.31 1.64
CA PHE A 26 7.83 -13.23 2.86
C PHE A 26 8.77 -12.90 4.02
N GLU A 27 8.45 -11.85 4.77
CA GLU A 27 9.17 -11.48 5.99
C GLU A 27 8.22 -11.07 7.12
N GLY A 28 8.59 -11.43 8.35
CA GLY A 28 8.07 -10.80 9.55
C GLY A 28 8.74 -9.45 9.78
N LEU A 29 7.97 -8.41 10.10
CA LEU A 29 8.47 -7.05 10.25
C LEU A 29 9.20 -6.79 11.57
N GLY A 30 9.19 -7.74 12.50
CA GLY A 30 9.80 -7.58 13.81
C GLY A 30 8.88 -6.97 14.86
N PHE A 31 9.54 -6.55 15.93
CA PHE A 31 9.00 -5.77 17.04
C PHE A 31 9.96 -4.61 17.27
N LEU A 32 9.45 -3.48 17.73
CA LEU A 32 10.28 -2.46 18.38
C LEU A 32 10.82 -3.03 19.70
N PRO A 33 11.89 -2.44 20.27
CA PRO A 33 12.39 -2.84 21.59
C PRO A 33 11.23 -2.83 22.59
N ASP A 34 11.09 -3.89 23.41
CA ASP A 34 10.01 -4.13 24.40
C ASP A 34 8.60 -4.45 23.85
N GLY A 35 8.45 -4.50 22.52
CA GLY A 35 7.23 -4.91 21.86
C GLY A 35 6.89 -6.38 22.06
N THR A 36 5.58 -6.68 22.08
CA THR A 36 5.05 -8.04 22.28
C THR A 36 4.15 -8.52 21.16
N THR A 37 3.39 -7.63 20.52
CA THR A 37 2.61 -7.97 19.32
C THR A 37 2.65 -6.82 18.33
N SER A 38 2.83 -7.10 17.04
CA SER A 38 2.82 -6.10 15.96
C SER A 38 1.76 -6.43 14.92
N ASN A 39 1.14 -5.39 14.34
CA ASN A 39 0.10 -5.52 13.32
C ASN A 39 0.26 -4.42 12.26
N ALA A 40 0.40 -4.81 10.99
CA ALA A 40 0.43 -3.89 9.85
C ALA A 40 -1.00 -3.62 9.34
N TRP A 41 -1.41 -2.35 9.32
CA TRP A 41 -2.77 -1.94 8.97
C TRP A 41 -2.89 -1.51 7.52
N ASP A 42 -1.88 -0.84 6.98
CA ASP A 42 -1.90 -0.30 5.62
C ASP A 42 -0.50 -0.20 5.00
N VAL A 43 -0.44 -0.09 3.68
CA VAL A 43 0.79 -0.08 2.88
C VAL A 43 0.71 0.94 1.73
N SER A 44 1.81 1.64 1.43
CA SER A 44 1.87 2.61 0.33
C SER A 44 1.68 1.95 -1.04
N ALA A 45 1.41 2.76 -2.07
CA ALA A 45 1.08 2.29 -3.42
C ALA A 45 2.17 1.39 -4.04
N ASP A 46 3.42 1.65 -3.69
CA ASP A 46 4.61 0.91 -4.15
C ASP A 46 5.11 -0.15 -3.14
N GLY A 47 4.39 -0.35 -2.02
CA GLY A 47 4.80 -1.32 -1.01
C GLY A 47 5.97 -0.91 -0.12
N SER A 48 6.52 0.29 -0.28
CA SER A 48 7.78 0.70 0.37
C SER A 48 7.62 1.21 1.81
N VAL A 49 6.40 1.62 2.20
CA VAL A 49 6.07 2.10 3.53
C VAL A 49 4.89 1.32 4.08
N ILE A 50 5.06 0.78 5.28
CA ILE A 50 4.00 0.06 6.02
C ILE A 50 3.75 0.77 7.32
N VAL A 51 2.49 0.91 7.70
CA VAL A 51 2.10 1.55 8.95
C VAL A 51 1.23 0.62 9.78
N GLY A 52 1.25 0.81 11.09
CA GLY A 52 0.43 0.01 11.98
C GLY A 52 0.61 0.34 13.45
N GLY A 53 0.37 -0.68 14.27
CA GLY A 53 0.41 -0.59 15.72
C GLY A 53 1.12 -1.77 16.37
N GLU A 54 1.72 -1.51 17.52
CA GLU A 54 2.39 -2.51 18.33
C GLU A 54 1.96 -2.40 19.79
N THR A 55 1.73 -3.53 20.46
CA THR A 55 1.58 -3.58 21.92
C THR A 55 2.91 -3.82 22.61
N TYR A 56 3.06 -3.25 23.80
CA TYR A 56 4.25 -3.42 24.65
C TYR A 56 3.80 -3.56 26.11
N THR A 57 4.67 -4.09 26.98
CA THR A 57 4.36 -4.32 28.41
C THR A 57 5.22 -3.51 29.39
N ILE A 58 6.34 -2.96 28.92
CA ILE A 58 7.32 -2.22 29.73
C ILE A 58 7.48 -0.81 29.15
N PRO A 59 7.53 0.26 29.96
CA PRO A 59 7.43 0.29 31.42
C PRO A 59 5.99 0.11 31.96
N MET A 60 4.98 0.31 31.12
CA MET A 60 3.57 0.01 31.40
C MET A 60 2.90 -0.50 30.13
N PRO A 61 1.92 -1.43 30.22
CA PRO A 61 1.23 -1.93 29.03
C PRO A 61 0.57 -0.82 28.22
N GLY A 62 0.74 -0.85 26.91
CA GLY A 62 0.21 0.15 26.01
C GLY A 62 0.25 -0.27 24.54
N THR A 63 -0.13 0.66 23.67
CA THR A 63 -0.03 0.50 22.22
C THR A 63 0.66 1.73 21.64
N ARG A 64 1.56 1.54 20.69
CA ARG A 64 2.26 2.61 19.99
C ARG A 64 2.18 2.42 18.48
N PRO A 65 2.16 3.53 17.71
CA PRO A 65 2.21 3.43 16.27
C PRO A 65 3.62 3.04 15.82
N PHE A 66 3.69 2.39 14.65
CA PHE A 66 4.96 2.20 13.96
C PHE A 66 4.84 2.59 12.49
N ILE A 67 6.00 2.92 11.92
CA ILE A 67 6.25 2.99 10.48
C ILE A 67 7.40 2.06 10.17
N TRP A 68 7.29 1.32 9.07
CA TRP A 68 8.33 0.43 8.58
C TRP A 68 8.72 0.83 7.16
N THR A 69 10.03 0.78 6.88
CA THR A 69 10.58 0.79 5.52
C THR A 69 11.70 -0.25 5.45
N SER A 70 11.99 -0.76 4.26
CA SER A 70 13.09 -1.73 4.06
C SER A 70 14.46 -1.20 4.50
N SER A 71 14.66 0.13 4.42
CA SER A 71 15.92 0.78 4.78
C SER A 71 16.10 1.06 6.29
N THR A 72 15.00 1.20 7.02
CA THR A 72 15.01 1.59 8.44
C THR A 72 14.56 0.49 9.38
N GLY A 73 13.86 -0.53 8.86
CA GLY A 73 13.03 -1.39 9.68
C GLY A 73 11.89 -0.62 10.35
N MET A 74 11.32 -1.23 11.39
CA MET A 74 10.25 -0.66 12.20
C MET A 74 10.78 0.45 13.13
N PHE A 75 10.13 1.62 13.15
CA PHE A 75 10.43 2.70 14.08
C PHE A 75 9.14 3.41 14.54
N THR A 76 9.17 4.00 15.74
CA THR A 76 8.12 4.91 16.23
C THR A 76 8.45 6.33 15.79
N PRO A 77 7.58 7.02 15.04
CA PRO A 77 7.84 8.41 14.65
C PRO A 77 7.90 9.35 15.85
N GLN A 78 8.72 10.40 15.72
CA GLN A 78 8.77 11.47 16.72
C GLN A 78 7.42 12.19 16.79
N THR A 79 7.00 12.53 18.00
CA THR A 79 5.80 13.33 18.27
C THR A 79 6.18 14.62 18.97
N THR A 80 5.34 15.66 18.82
CA THR A 80 5.42 16.87 19.64
C THR A 80 4.28 16.91 20.64
N ALA A 81 4.53 17.44 21.85
CA ALA A 81 3.49 17.69 22.84
C ALA A 81 2.32 18.50 22.20
N PRO A 82 1.05 18.18 22.49
CA PRO A 82 0.57 17.36 23.62
C PRO A 82 0.41 15.85 23.33
N LEU A 83 0.91 15.35 22.20
CA LEU A 83 0.80 13.93 21.86
C LEU A 83 1.59 13.05 22.82
N THR A 84 1.03 11.89 23.13
CA THR A 84 1.57 10.92 24.09
C THR A 84 2.54 9.93 23.45
N GLY A 85 2.48 9.75 22.13
CA GLY A 85 3.18 8.68 21.42
C GLY A 85 2.52 7.31 21.56
N THR A 86 1.28 7.25 22.04
CA THR A 86 0.48 6.02 22.14
C THR A 86 -0.59 6.01 21.07
N GLY A 87 -1.05 4.85 20.59
CA GLY A 87 -2.05 4.74 19.52
C GLY A 87 -1.57 3.90 18.35
N VAL A 88 -2.14 4.11 17.16
CA VAL A 88 -1.78 3.39 15.92
C VAL A 88 -1.94 4.29 14.70
N TYR A 89 -1.22 3.98 13.62
CA TYR A 89 -1.60 4.45 12.28
C TYR A 89 -2.50 3.42 11.61
N THR A 90 -3.53 3.93 10.94
CA THR A 90 -4.60 3.16 10.30
C THR A 90 -4.51 3.21 8.78
N ALA A 91 -3.95 4.28 8.21
CA ALA A 91 -3.79 4.44 6.77
C ALA A 91 -2.51 5.21 6.41
N VAL A 92 -1.94 4.91 5.25
CA VAL A 92 -0.75 5.57 4.68
C VAL A 92 -1.06 6.13 3.30
N SER A 93 -0.49 7.28 2.96
CA SER A 93 -0.65 7.85 1.62
C SER A 93 0.04 7.00 0.57
N ALA A 94 -0.50 7.01 -0.65
CA ALA A 94 0.07 6.31 -1.80
C ALA A 94 1.56 6.64 -2.02
N ASP A 95 1.95 7.91 -1.84
CA ASP A 95 3.33 8.37 -1.97
C ASP A 95 4.25 7.99 -0.78
N GLY A 96 3.71 7.36 0.27
CA GLY A 96 4.45 6.93 1.46
C GLY A 96 5.05 8.08 2.28
N ASN A 97 4.62 9.33 2.06
CA ASN A 97 5.15 10.49 2.77
C ASN A 97 4.30 10.91 3.96
N SER A 98 3.07 10.43 4.05
CA SER A 98 2.12 10.73 5.10
C SER A 98 1.38 9.50 5.60
N ALA A 99 0.91 9.54 6.83
CA ALA A 99 0.05 8.51 7.41
C ALA A 99 -0.91 9.15 8.40
N VAL A 100 -2.04 8.50 8.66
CA VAL A 100 -3.04 8.98 9.61
C VAL A 100 -3.43 7.90 10.60
N GLY A 101 -3.99 8.31 11.72
CA GLY A 101 -4.45 7.41 12.76
C GLY A 101 -4.94 8.17 13.98
N TYR A 102 -4.65 7.64 15.16
CA TYR A 102 -4.96 8.31 16.41
C TYR A 102 -3.81 8.24 17.42
N ASP A 103 -3.71 9.25 18.28
CA ASP A 103 -2.85 9.27 19.47
C ASP A 103 -3.68 9.28 20.75
N GLY A 104 -3.30 8.46 21.73
CA GLY A 104 -4.01 8.31 23.00
C GLY A 104 -4.90 7.06 23.07
N ALA A 105 -5.56 6.86 24.21
CA ALA A 105 -6.45 5.73 24.46
C ALA A 105 -7.94 6.11 24.33
N PHE A 106 -8.77 5.18 23.84
CA PHE A 106 -10.23 5.28 23.91
C PHE A 106 -10.73 4.92 25.32
N LEU A 107 -10.38 5.72 26.34
CA LEU A 107 -10.87 5.50 27.69
C LEU A 107 -12.18 6.27 27.93
N HIS A 108 -13.15 5.61 28.57
CA HIS A 108 -14.44 6.20 28.98
C HIS A 108 -14.30 7.24 30.12
N SER A 109 -13.08 7.62 30.51
CA SER A 109 -12.81 8.55 31.61
C SER A 109 -11.83 9.66 31.21
N ALA A 110 -12.40 10.80 30.79
CA ALA A 110 -12.01 12.21 30.86
C ALA A 110 -10.53 12.73 30.86
N ALA A 111 -9.47 11.91 30.84
CA ALA A 111 -8.09 12.41 30.94
C ALA A 111 -7.22 12.11 29.71
N GLU A 112 -7.46 11.00 29.00
CA GLU A 112 -6.75 10.65 27.77
C GLU A 112 -7.77 10.47 26.67
N THR A 113 -7.70 11.36 25.68
CA THR A 113 -8.67 11.47 24.60
C THR A 113 -7.95 11.09 23.33
N ALA A 114 -8.40 10.02 22.66
CA ALA A 114 -7.87 9.67 21.35
C ALA A 114 -8.02 10.89 20.42
N ARG A 115 -6.92 11.33 19.81
CA ARG A 115 -6.90 12.46 18.89
C ARG A 115 -6.52 12.00 17.50
N PRO A 116 -7.19 12.49 16.45
CA PRO A 116 -6.76 12.20 15.10
C PRO A 116 -5.39 12.83 14.86
N VAL A 117 -4.48 12.04 14.31
CA VAL A 117 -3.12 12.47 14.01
C VAL A 117 -2.79 12.23 12.55
N ARG A 118 -1.85 13.03 12.07
CA ARG A 118 -1.16 12.82 10.80
C ARG A 118 0.34 12.78 11.06
N TRP A 119 1.00 11.78 10.50
CA TRP A 119 2.43 11.76 10.33
C TRP A 119 2.81 12.29 8.96
N SER A 120 3.94 13.01 8.90
CA SER A 120 4.66 13.25 7.64
C SER A 120 6.15 12.96 7.82
N ARG A 121 6.83 12.56 6.75
CA ARG A 121 8.29 12.34 6.77
C ARG A 121 9.09 13.56 7.25
N LEU A 122 8.61 14.77 6.96
CA LEU A 122 9.32 16.00 7.27
C LEU A 122 9.11 16.45 8.73
N ASN A 123 7.88 16.33 9.24
CA ASN A 123 7.48 16.97 10.49
C ASN A 123 7.21 15.98 11.63
N GLY A 124 7.25 14.67 11.37
CA GLY A 124 6.81 13.68 12.36
C GLY A 124 5.30 13.71 12.54
N THR A 125 4.84 13.35 13.73
CA THR A 125 3.41 13.25 14.04
C THR A 125 2.86 14.53 14.63
N GLU A 126 1.77 15.02 14.05
CA GLU A 126 1.01 16.18 14.48
C GLU A 126 -0.47 15.84 14.69
N ALA A 127 -1.15 16.58 15.57
CA ALA A 127 -2.60 16.48 15.70
C ALA A 127 -3.28 17.20 14.53
N ILE A 128 -4.27 16.57 13.93
CA ILE A 128 -5.14 17.17 12.91
C ILE A 128 -6.54 17.42 13.47
N ALA A 129 -7.41 18.02 12.67
CA ALA A 129 -8.76 18.43 13.09
C ALA A 129 -8.79 19.28 14.39
N THR A 130 -7.74 20.08 14.61
CA THR A 130 -7.57 20.93 15.80
C THR A 130 -8.49 22.15 15.80
N ASP A 131 -9.13 22.42 14.68
CA ASP A 131 -10.21 23.39 14.51
C ASP A 131 -11.54 22.91 15.11
N LEU A 132 -11.65 21.62 15.45
CA LEU A 132 -12.84 21.03 16.08
C LEU A 132 -12.70 20.95 17.61
N ASN A 133 -13.82 21.18 18.31
CA ASN A 133 -13.90 20.99 19.76
C ASN A 133 -14.35 19.56 20.11
N ILE A 134 -13.41 18.63 20.06
CA ILE A 134 -13.67 17.18 20.17
C ILE A 134 -13.35 16.65 21.57
N SER A 135 -14.11 15.67 22.03
CA SER A 135 -13.73 14.82 23.15
C SER A 135 -12.89 13.63 22.70
N GLN A 136 -13.12 13.05 21.53
CA GLN A 136 -12.33 11.93 20.98
C GLN A 136 -12.37 11.98 19.45
N GLY A 137 -11.43 11.34 18.78
CA GLY A 137 -11.48 11.14 17.34
C GLY A 137 -10.31 10.35 16.79
N ALA A 138 -10.47 9.89 15.56
CA ALA A 138 -9.45 9.15 14.82
C ALA A 138 -9.57 9.48 13.33
N ALA A 139 -8.44 9.41 12.64
CA ALA A 139 -8.40 9.46 11.19
C ALA A 139 -8.24 8.05 10.63
N PHE A 140 -8.95 7.75 9.54
CA PHE A 140 -9.07 6.38 9.04
C PHE A 140 -8.70 6.20 7.57
N ALA A 141 -8.75 7.28 6.77
CA ALA A 141 -8.38 7.24 5.36
C ALA A 141 -7.66 8.53 4.97
N ILE A 142 -6.79 8.45 3.96
CA ILE A 142 -5.92 9.55 3.54
C ILE A 142 -5.77 9.57 2.02
N SER A 143 -5.79 10.76 1.44
CA SER A 143 -5.51 10.96 0.01
C SER A 143 -4.07 10.56 -0.37
N ALA A 144 -3.84 10.32 -1.66
CA ALA A 144 -2.56 9.82 -2.20
C ALA A 144 -1.34 10.69 -1.88
N ASN A 145 -1.53 12.01 -1.74
CA ASN A 145 -0.47 12.96 -1.38
C ASN A 145 -0.49 13.36 0.11
N GLY A 146 -1.38 12.77 0.90
CA GLY A 146 -1.50 13.06 2.32
C GLY A 146 -2.19 14.37 2.69
N SER A 147 -2.67 15.18 1.74
CA SER A 147 -3.19 16.53 2.00
C SER A 147 -4.64 16.56 2.53
N ARG A 148 -5.37 15.46 2.36
CA ARG A 148 -6.72 15.24 2.85
C ARG A 148 -6.80 13.95 3.67
N ALA A 149 -7.62 13.95 4.72
CA ALA A 149 -7.89 12.79 5.55
C ALA A 149 -9.37 12.73 5.94
N PHE A 150 -9.93 11.53 5.97
CA PHE A 150 -11.23 11.29 6.57
C PHE A 150 -11.03 11.10 8.07
N VAL A 151 -11.77 11.88 8.85
CA VAL A 151 -11.68 11.93 10.30
C VAL A 151 -13.07 11.71 10.87
N ASP A 152 -13.16 10.87 11.88
CA ASP A 152 -14.38 10.71 12.65
C ASP A 152 -14.12 11.14 14.10
N VAL A 153 -15.03 11.96 14.64
CA VAL A 153 -14.85 12.62 15.94
C VAL A 153 -16.12 12.61 16.78
N ILE A 154 -15.94 12.50 18.10
CA ILE A 154 -17.00 12.67 19.10
C ILE A 154 -16.86 14.09 19.68
N PRO A 155 -17.90 14.95 19.61
CA PRO A 155 -17.86 16.30 20.19
C PRO A 155 -17.74 16.34 21.72
N PHE A 156 -17.26 17.45 22.28
CA PHE A 156 -17.00 17.58 23.73
C PHE A 156 -18.25 17.54 24.63
N PHE A 157 -19.42 17.94 24.12
CA PHE A 157 -20.67 17.98 24.90
C PHE A 157 -21.46 16.66 24.85
N GLY A 158 -20.83 15.57 24.39
CA GLY A 158 -21.50 14.30 24.11
C GLY A 158 -22.28 14.36 22.79
N GLY A 159 -22.36 13.22 22.10
CA GLY A 159 -22.96 13.09 20.79
C GLY A 159 -22.59 11.77 20.14
N MET A 160 -23.19 11.47 18.99
CA MET A 160 -22.69 10.39 18.15
C MET A 160 -21.38 10.84 17.49
N PRO A 161 -20.54 9.90 17.00
CA PRO A 161 -19.42 10.27 16.13
C PRO A 161 -19.92 11.03 14.88
N HIS A 162 -19.11 11.96 14.38
CA HIS A 162 -19.42 12.84 13.27
C HIS A 162 -18.26 12.81 12.27
N PRO A 163 -18.54 12.53 10.97
CA PRO A 163 -17.51 12.45 9.96
C PRO A 163 -17.13 13.81 9.38
N TYR A 164 -15.83 14.02 9.21
CA TYR A 164 -15.23 15.22 8.62
C TYR A 164 -14.20 14.84 7.57
N LEU A 165 -14.18 15.60 6.48
CA LEU A 165 -13.04 15.67 5.58
C LEU A 165 -12.09 16.76 6.09
N TRP A 166 -10.96 16.37 6.66
CA TRP A 166 -9.88 17.28 6.99
C TRP A 166 -9.01 17.54 5.77
N SER A 167 -8.54 18.78 5.60
CA SER A 167 -7.49 19.13 4.65
C SER A 167 -6.50 20.13 5.22
N GLU A 168 -5.26 20.10 4.74
CA GLU A 168 -4.22 21.07 5.13
C GLU A 168 -4.63 22.52 4.83
N SER A 169 -5.38 22.74 3.75
CA SER A 169 -5.71 24.09 3.26
C SER A 169 -6.98 24.69 3.84
N GLN A 170 -7.95 23.86 4.26
CA GLN A 170 -9.27 24.32 4.68
C GLN A 170 -9.68 23.87 6.09
N GLY A 171 -8.89 23.04 6.77
CA GLY A 171 -9.29 22.44 8.04
C GLY A 171 -10.36 21.38 7.84
N SER A 172 -11.23 21.20 8.83
CA SER A 172 -12.22 20.14 8.88
C SER A 172 -13.57 20.58 8.32
N VAL A 173 -14.03 19.91 7.26
CA VAL A 173 -15.35 20.12 6.67
C VAL A 173 -16.23 18.92 6.99
N SER A 174 -17.37 19.17 7.63
CA SER A 174 -18.33 18.12 7.98
C SER A 174 -18.94 17.49 6.73
N ILE A 175 -19.04 16.16 6.71
CA ILE A 175 -19.55 15.37 5.59
C ILE A 175 -20.65 14.41 6.08
N GLU A 176 -21.68 14.96 6.73
CA GLU A 176 -22.80 14.17 7.29
C GLU A 176 -23.67 13.54 6.19
N PRO A 177 -24.01 12.24 6.29
CA PRO A 177 -24.92 11.60 5.34
C PRO A 177 -26.39 12.04 5.48
N SER A 178 -26.81 12.57 6.61
CA SER A 178 -28.18 13.05 6.86
C SER A 178 -28.25 13.57 8.31
N PRO A 179 -29.22 14.43 8.71
CA PRO A 179 -29.48 14.76 10.12
C PRO A 179 -30.01 13.58 10.98
N GLU A 180 -30.10 12.36 10.43
CA GLU A 180 -30.60 11.19 11.15
C GLU A 180 -29.49 10.52 11.96
N VAL A 181 -29.86 10.11 13.18
CA VAL A 181 -28.95 9.66 14.24
C VAL A 181 -28.09 8.48 13.76
N HIS A 182 -26.77 8.67 13.69
CA HIS A 182 -25.78 7.62 13.48
C HIS A 182 -26.05 6.42 14.39
N ALA A 183 -25.97 5.18 13.89
CA ALA A 183 -26.23 3.97 14.69
C ALA A 183 -25.02 3.47 15.51
N GLY A 184 -24.02 4.33 15.76
CA GLY A 184 -22.95 4.07 16.73
C GLY A 184 -21.88 3.06 16.31
N ARG A 185 -21.82 2.68 15.03
CA ARG A 185 -20.71 1.90 14.49
C ARG A 185 -20.38 2.43 13.11
N LEU A 186 -19.31 3.21 13.05
CA LEU A 186 -18.73 3.62 11.79
C LEU A 186 -17.86 2.49 11.26
N GLY A 187 -18.24 2.00 10.08
CA GLY A 187 -17.63 0.87 9.40
C GLY A 187 -16.26 1.22 8.82
N PRO A 188 -15.61 0.30 8.08
CA PRO A 188 -14.30 0.57 7.48
C PRO A 188 -14.39 1.81 6.60
N PHE A 189 -13.38 2.66 6.68
CA PHE A 189 -13.29 3.86 5.86
C PHE A 189 -12.18 3.71 4.86
N ASP A 190 -12.45 4.17 3.64
CA ASP A 190 -11.41 4.33 2.65
C ASP A 190 -11.71 5.48 1.69
N MET A 191 -10.69 5.97 1.00
CA MET A 191 -10.75 7.21 0.22
C MET A 191 -10.06 7.04 -1.14
N SER A 192 -10.59 7.68 -2.18
CA SER A 192 -9.92 7.78 -3.48
C SER A 192 -8.62 8.61 -3.39
N ALA A 193 -7.71 8.43 -4.35
CA ALA A 193 -6.40 9.09 -4.35
C ALA A 193 -6.49 10.63 -4.29
N ASP A 194 -7.49 11.22 -4.95
CA ASP A 194 -7.75 12.65 -4.97
C ASP A 194 -8.51 13.16 -3.73
N GLY A 195 -8.99 12.26 -2.88
CA GLY A 195 -9.79 12.57 -1.71
C GLY A 195 -11.16 13.17 -2.01
N THR A 196 -11.73 12.89 -3.19
CA THR A 196 -13.07 13.35 -3.59
C THR A 196 -14.15 12.29 -3.35
N ARG A 197 -13.76 11.04 -3.11
CA ARG A 197 -14.66 9.93 -2.77
C ARG A 197 -14.25 9.26 -1.48
N VAL A 198 -15.23 8.93 -0.64
CA VAL A 198 -15.03 8.18 0.60
C VAL A 198 -16.10 7.10 0.71
N VAL A 199 -15.70 5.88 1.05
CA VAL A 199 -16.60 4.77 1.36
C VAL A 199 -16.67 4.53 2.86
N THR A 200 -17.87 4.20 3.34
CA THR A 200 -18.12 3.83 4.73
C THR A 200 -19.42 3.04 4.86
N THR A 201 -19.75 2.59 6.06
CA THR A 201 -21.06 2.06 6.40
C THR A 201 -21.81 3.06 7.26
N ASP A 202 -23.01 3.47 6.84
CA ASP A 202 -23.91 4.26 7.67
C ASP A 202 -25.38 4.08 7.25
N LEU A 203 -26.28 4.74 7.98
CA LEU A 203 -27.69 4.86 7.66
C LEU A 203 -27.90 5.94 6.59
N LEU A 204 -28.44 5.54 5.42
CA LEU A 204 -28.88 6.44 4.37
C LEU A 204 -30.33 6.13 4.00
N ASP A 205 -31.20 7.14 4.07
CA ASP A 205 -32.64 7.03 3.79
C ASP A 205 -33.33 5.85 4.51
N GLY A 206 -32.97 5.64 5.79
CA GLY A 206 -33.51 4.57 6.64
C GLY A 206 -32.94 3.16 6.37
N THR A 207 -31.94 3.02 5.50
CA THR A 207 -31.26 1.75 5.21
C THR A 207 -29.81 1.81 5.65
N TYR A 208 -29.40 0.89 6.54
CA TYR A 208 -28.01 0.79 6.98
C TYR A 208 -27.22 -0.05 5.98
N GLY A 209 -26.10 0.47 5.48
CA GLY A 209 -25.25 -0.26 4.55
C GLY A 209 -24.08 0.56 4.03
N ALA A 210 -23.38 0.00 3.05
CA ALA A 210 -22.27 0.63 2.35
C ALA A 210 -22.77 1.87 1.59
N ILE A 211 -22.14 3.00 1.86
CA ILE A 211 -22.41 4.28 1.21
C ILE A 211 -21.11 4.90 0.72
N MET A 212 -21.21 5.70 -0.35
CA MET A 212 -20.12 6.49 -0.89
C MET A 212 -20.49 7.97 -0.86
N TRP A 213 -19.69 8.76 -0.17
CA TRP A 213 -19.68 10.21 -0.31
C TRP A 213 -18.87 10.59 -1.55
N THR A 214 -19.41 11.49 -2.37
CA THR A 214 -18.69 12.13 -3.48
C THR A 214 -18.76 13.65 -3.33
N GLU A 215 -17.62 14.33 -3.44
CA GLU A 215 -17.51 15.78 -3.34
C GLU A 215 -18.46 16.47 -4.34
N GLY A 216 -19.35 17.32 -3.83
CA GLY A 216 -20.35 18.03 -4.63
C GLY A 216 -21.61 17.23 -5.00
N ALA A 217 -21.62 15.90 -4.82
CA ALA A 217 -22.77 15.04 -5.11
C ALA A 217 -23.42 14.45 -3.84
N GLY A 218 -22.70 14.39 -2.71
CA GLY A 218 -23.21 13.85 -1.45
C GLY A 218 -23.13 12.33 -1.38
N PHE A 219 -23.98 11.71 -0.55
CA PHE A 219 -23.95 10.27 -0.30
C PHE A 219 -24.84 9.49 -1.27
N THR A 220 -24.35 8.33 -1.67
CA THR A 220 -25.09 7.35 -2.48
C THR A 220 -24.95 5.97 -1.85
N SER A 221 -26.00 5.16 -1.88
CA SER A 221 -25.93 3.77 -1.45
C SER A 221 -25.25 2.92 -2.51
N LEU A 222 -24.39 1.99 -2.09
CA LEU A 222 -23.70 1.04 -2.97
C LEU A 222 -24.46 -0.28 -3.13
N GLY A 223 -25.53 -0.50 -2.36
CA GLY A 223 -26.37 -1.69 -2.48
C GLY A 223 -25.81 -2.97 -1.82
N PHE A 224 -24.79 -2.86 -0.97
CA PHE A 224 -24.32 -3.90 -0.04
C PHE A 224 -24.03 -3.28 1.34
N ASP A 225 -23.50 -4.03 2.32
CA ASP A 225 -23.45 -3.57 3.72
C ASP A 225 -22.06 -3.28 4.31
N ASN A 226 -20.97 -3.91 3.84
CA ASN A 226 -19.64 -3.74 4.45
C ASN A 226 -18.53 -3.42 3.42
N PRO A 227 -18.32 -2.15 3.03
CA PRO A 227 -17.20 -1.76 2.19
C PRO A 227 -15.90 -1.79 2.99
N THR A 228 -14.78 -2.11 2.36
CA THR A 228 -13.46 -2.15 3.02
C THR A 228 -12.39 -1.31 2.33
N ARG A 229 -12.42 -1.24 1.00
CA ARG A 229 -11.39 -0.55 0.21
C ARG A 229 -11.98 -0.01 -1.09
N ILE A 230 -11.49 1.12 -1.57
CA ILE A 230 -11.83 1.74 -2.85
C ILE A 230 -10.57 1.87 -3.70
N THR A 231 -10.68 1.71 -5.02
CA THR A 231 -9.54 1.95 -5.93
C THR A 231 -9.14 3.43 -5.94
N PRO A 232 -7.87 3.75 -6.28
CA PRO A 232 -7.39 5.14 -6.33
C PRO A 232 -8.23 6.08 -7.21
N ASP A 233 -8.79 5.58 -8.31
CA ASP A 233 -9.66 6.33 -9.22
C ASP A 233 -11.12 6.46 -8.72
N GLY A 234 -11.45 5.81 -7.61
CA GLY A 234 -12.76 5.81 -6.99
C GLY A 234 -13.82 4.99 -7.71
N SER A 235 -13.47 4.19 -8.74
CA SER A 235 -14.44 3.53 -9.61
C SER A 235 -14.91 2.16 -9.11
N ILE A 236 -14.10 1.50 -8.27
CA ILE A 236 -14.36 0.14 -7.77
C ILE A 236 -14.28 0.16 -6.25
N VAL A 237 -15.26 -0.47 -5.59
CA VAL A 237 -15.26 -0.69 -4.14
C VAL A 237 -15.29 -2.18 -3.88
N VAL A 238 -14.46 -2.65 -2.95
CA VAL A 238 -14.52 -4.04 -2.48
C VAL A 238 -14.95 -4.10 -1.03
N GLY A 239 -15.44 -5.26 -0.63
CA GLY A 239 -15.85 -5.51 0.74
C GLY A 239 -16.49 -6.88 0.87
N TRP A 240 -17.53 -6.97 1.68
CA TRP A 240 -18.32 -8.18 1.83
C TRP A 240 -19.79 -7.83 2.07
N ASP A 241 -20.67 -8.78 1.76
CA ASP A 241 -22.11 -8.60 1.92
C ASP A 241 -22.72 -9.73 2.75
N SER A 242 -23.34 -9.40 3.88
CA SER A 242 -24.00 -10.39 4.75
C SER A 242 -25.25 -11.01 4.13
N GLN A 243 -25.79 -10.39 3.07
CA GLN A 243 -26.95 -10.88 2.34
C GLN A 243 -26.56 -11.76 1.14
N VAL A 244 -25.26 -11.81 0.80
CA VAL A 244 -24.72 -12.62 -0.29
C VAL A 244 -23.96 -13.80 0.31
N GLY A 245 -24.53 -15.00 0.17
CA GLY A 245 -24.01 -16.23 0.76
C GLY A 245 -24.41 -16.44 2.22
N SER A 246 -24.04 -17.59 2.76
CA SER A 246 -24.18 -17.89 4.18
C SER A 246 -23.19 -18.99 4.55
N PRO A 247 -21.99 -18.67 5.09
CA PRO A 247 -21.45 -17.36 5.51
C PRO A 247 -21.32 -16.26 4.42
N PRO A 248 -21.10 -14.98 4.81
CA PRO A 248 -20.99 -13.85 3.88
C PRO A 248 -19.90 -14.01 2.83
N LEU A 249 -20.11 -13.40 1.66
CA LEU A 249 -19.14 -13.40 0.57
C LEU A 249 -18.50 -12.04 0.36
N ALA A 250 -17.25 -12.08 -0.08
CA ALA A 250 -16.53 -10.96 -0.63
C ALA A 250 -17.23 -10.49 -1.89
N VAL A 251 -17.38 -9.18 -2.03
CA VAL A 251 -18.01 -8.53 -3.17
C VAL A 251 -17.11 -7.47 -3.76
N ARG A 252 -17.25 -7.25 -5.06
CA ARG A 252 -16.71 -6.12 -5.80
C ARG A 252 -17.88 -5.34 -6.38
N TRP A 253 -17.85 -4.03 -6.23
CA TRP A 253 -18.88 -3.14 -6.73
C TRP A 253 -18.31 -2.21 -7.81
N THR A 254 -19.09 -1.97 -8.86
CA THR A 254 -18.85 -0.87 -9.82
C THR A 254 -20.15 -0.09 -10.05
N GLU A 255 -20.04 1.16 -10.48
CA GLU A 255 -21.22 1.96 -10.87
C GLU A 255 -22.03 1.31 -12.00
N SER A 256 -21.35 0.62 -12.92
CA SER A 256 -21.96 0.08 -14.14
C SER A 256 -22.68 -1.25 -13.95
N SER A 257 -22.19 -2.09 -13.03
CA SER A 257 -22.67 -3.45 -12.82
C SER A 257 -23.29 -3.69 -11.45
N GLY A 258 -23.13 -2.76 -10.49
CA GLY A 258 -23.51 -2.96 -9.10
C GLY A 258 -22.59 -3.98 -8.42
N ILE A 259 -23.15 -4.79 -7.53
CA ILE A 259 -22.39 -5.77 -6.74
C ILE A 259 -22.15 -7.07 -7.52
N GLU A 260 -20.93 -7.57 -7.43
CA GLU A 260 -20.46 -8.83 -8.04
C GLU A 260 -19.84 -9.69 -6.93
N PRO A 261 -20.46 -10.82 -6.55
CA PRO A 261 -19.87 -11.75 -5.59
C PRO A 261 -18.61 -12.42 -6.16
N LEU A 262 -17.54 -12.49 -5.36
CA LEU A 262 -16.26 -13.06 -5.79
C LEU A 262 -16.16 -14.58 -5.56
N GLY A 263 -17.04 -15.15 -4.73
CA GLY A 263 -17.05 -16.57 -4.39
C GLY A 263 -16.29 -16.90 -3.11
N VAL A 264 -15.77 -18.13 -3.00
CA VAL A 264 -15.00 -18.64 -1.85
C VAL A 264 -13.82 -19.47 -2.32
N ALA A 265 -12.73 -19.49 -1.53
CA ALA A 265 -11.63 -20.41 -1.77
C ALA A 265 -12.08 -21.86 -1.52
N PRO A 266 -11.50 -22.86 -2.21
CA PRO A 266 -11.74 -24.27 -1.90
C PRO A 266 -11.48 -24.59 -0.43
N GLY A 267 -12.49 -25.12 0.28
CA GLY A 267 -12.38 -25.47 1.70
C GLY A 267 -12.90 -24.39 2.66
N HIS A 268 -13.12 -23.16 2.20
CA HIS A 268 -13.72 -22.09 3.00
C HIS A 268 -15.22 -21.99 2.77
N THR A 269 -15.91 -21.32 3.70
CA THR A 269 -17.38 -21.19 3.68
C THR A 269 -17.87 -19.76 3.45
N GLY A 270 -17.01 -18.77 3.63
CA GLY A 270 -17.26 -17.38 3.24
C GLY A 270 -15.95 -16.63 3.02
N SER A 271 -16.06 -15.37 2.64
CA SER A 271 -14.93 -14.54 2.22
C SER A 271 -15.18 -13.07 2.57
N ILE A 272 -14.10 -12.35 2.89
CA ILE A 272 -14.09 -10.92 3.18
C ILE A 272 -12.93 -10.29 2.42
N ALA A 273 -13.21 -9.42 1.44
CA ALA A 273 -12.18 -8.62 0.79
C ALA A 273 -11.62 -7.57 1.77
N LYS A 274 -10.33 -7.28 1.65
CA LYS A 274 -9.60 -6.32 2.50
C LYS A 274 -8.77 -5.32 1.70
N GLY A 275 -8.18 -5.75 0.57
CA GLY A 275 -7.41 -4.89 -0.31
C GLY A 275 -7.73 -5.14 -1.78
N VAL A 276 -7.58 -4.10 -2.60
CA VAL A 276 -7.72 -4.14 -4.06
C VAL A 276 -6.60 -3.30 -4.68
N SER A 277 -6.01 -3.80 -5.76
CA SER A 277 -5.00 -3.11 -6.58
C SER A 277 -5.63 -2.01 -7.44
N ALA A 278 -4.85 -1.05 -7.90
CA ALA A 278 -5.35 0.10 -8.65
C ALA A 278 -6.00 -0.26 -9.99
N ASP A 279 -5.52 -1.32 -10.65
CA ASP A 279 -6.11 -1.88 -11.88
C ASP A 279 -7.24 -2.89 -11.61
N ALA A 280 -7.53 -3.13 -10.32
CA ALA A 280 -8.46 -4.12 -9.81
C ALA A 280 -8.28 -5.54 -10.36
N GLN A 281 -7.08 -5.89 -10.83
CA GLN A 281 -6.75 -7.25 -11.27
C GLN A 281 -6.41 -8.18 -10.11
N ARG A 282 -6.18 -7.63 -8.91
CA ARG A 282 -5.89 -8.38 -7.71
C ARG A 282 -6.70 -7.87 -6.52
N ILE A 283 -7.36 -8.79 -5.83
CA ILE A 283 -8.06 -8.55 -4.56
C ILE A 283 -7.53 -9.57 -3.55
N VAL A 284 -7.32 -9.14 -2.31
CA VAL A 284 -6.92 -10.01 -1.20
C VAL A 284 -7.88 -9.89 -0.04
N GLY A 285 -7.92 -10.92 0.79
CA GLY A 285 -8.81 -10.92 1.93
C GLY A 285 -8.66 -12.17 2.78
N ASN A 286 -9.67 -12.42 3.60
CA ASN A 286 -9.69 -13.53 4.55
C ASN A 286 -10.97 -14.36 4.36
N GLY A 287 -10.89 -15.65 4.62
CA GLY A 287 -12.04 -16.54 4.78
C GLY A 287 -12.75 -16.27 6.10
N THR A 288 -13.96 -16.80 6.22
CA THR A 288 -14.82 -16.61 7.40
C THR A 288 -15.16 -17.91 8.11
N ALA A 289 -14.38 -18.99 7.99
CA ALA A 289 -14.78 -20.23 8.63
C ALA A 289 -14.92 -20.02 10.14
N ASN A 290 -16.15 -20.26 10.60
CA ASN A 290 -16.61 -20.38 11.97
C ASN A 290 -15.60 -19.86 13.00
N PHE A 291 -15.74 -18.59 13.43
CA PHE A 291 -15.09 -17.79 14.52
C PHE A 291 -14.41 -18.53 15.71
N VAL A 292 -13.80 -19.67 15.48
CA VAL A 292 -13.45 -20.73 16.42
C VAL A 292 -12.08 -21.30 16.03
N ASP A 293 -11.67 -21.21 14.76
CA ASP A 293 -10.30 -21.48 14.35
C ASP A 293 -9.86 -20.48 13.26
N PRO A 294 -8.98 -19.50 13.55
CA PRO A 294 -8.42 -18.57 12.57
C PRO A 294 -7.34 -19.27 11.73
N SER A 295 -7.60 -20.51 11.30
CA SER A 295 -6.73 -21.20 10.35
C SER A 295 -6.46 -20.29 9.17
N ASP A 296 -5.34 -20.50 8.50
CA ASP A 296 -4.67 -19.68 7.49
C ASP A 296 -5.50 -19.29 6.23
N GLU A 297 -6.72 -18.78 6.42
CA GLU A 297 -7.76 -18.64 5.40
C GLU A 297 -7.60 -17.37 4.55
N CYS A 298 -6.38 -16.84 4.45
CA CYS A 298 -6.13 -15.71 3.57
C CYS A 298 -6.38 -16.14 2.12
N PHE A 299 -6.94 -15.24 1.31
CA PHE A 299 -7.17 -15.51 -0.10
C PHE A 299 -6.57 -14.43 -0.99
N ILE A 300 -6.34 -14.83 -2.23
CA ILE A 300 -6.05 -13.96 -3.36
C ILE A 300 -7.06 -14.23 -4.47
N TRP A 301 -7.51 -13.18 -5.13
CA TRP A 301 -8.44 -13.24 -6.25
C TRP A 301 -7.89 -12.47 -7.43
N ASP A 302 -8.13 -13.01 -8.61
CA ASP A 302 -7.99 -12.33 -9.89
C ASP A 302 -9.13 -12.76 -10.83
N PRO A 303 -9.42 -12.00 -11.89
CA PRO A 303 -10.53 -12.29 -12.80
C PRO A 303 -10.43 -13.64 -13.52
N LEU A 304 -9.23 -14.18 -13.71
CA LEU A 304 -9.00 -15.43 -14.45
C LEU A 304 -9.27 -16.64 -13.57
N ASN A 305 -8.73 -16.63 -12.34
CA ASN A 305 -8.70 -17.79 -11.47
C ASN A 305 -9.75 -17.76 -10.36
N GLY A 306 -10.38 -16.60 -10.11
CA GLY A 306 -11.28 -16.43 -8.97
C GLY A 306 -10.55 -16.47 -7.63
N ILE A 307 -11.28 -16.75 -6.55
CA ILE A 307 -10.69 -16.82 -5.20
C ILE A 307 -9.87 -18.10 -5.05
N ARG A 308 -8.61 -17.94 -4.61
CA ARG A 308 -7.67 -19.02 -4.29
C ARG A 308 -7.08 -18.83 -2.90
N ASP A 309 -6.71 -19.93 -2.25
CA ASP A 309 -6.00 -19.89 -0.97
C ASP A 309 -4.63 -19.23 -1.13
N LEU A 310 -4.35 -18.19 -0.35
CA LEU A 310 -3.13 -17.40 -0.48
C LEU A 310 -1.90 -18.25 -0.16
N ASN A 311 -1.92 -19.07 0.88
CA ASN A 311 -0.77 -19.89 1.26
C ASN A 311 -0.43 -20.93 0.20
N GLN A 312 -1.44 -21.56 -0.41
CA GLN A 312 -1.23 -22.45 -1.55
C GLN A 312 -0.64 -21.69 -2.73
N VAL A 313 -1.14 -20.50 -3.05
CA VAL A 313 -0.57 -19.70 -4.14
C VAL A 313 0.89 -19.34 -3.90
N LEU A 314 1.22 -18.85 -2.70
CA LEU A 314 2.58 -18.45 -2.32
C LEU A 314 3.55 -19.65 -2.34
N THR A 315 3.10 -20.83 -1.90
CA THR A 315 3.96 -22.02 -1.87
C THR A 315 4.11 -22.67 -3.25
N GLN A 316 3.03 -22.76 -4.02
CA GLN A 316 3.00 -23.52 -5.29
C GLN A 316 3.49 -22.70 -6.48
N HIS A 317 3.21 -21.39 -6.52
CA HIS A 317 3.55 -20.55 -7.68
C HIS A 317 4.69 -19.57 -7.38
N TYR A 318 4.91 -19.19 -6.11
CA TYR A 318 5.99 -18.25 -5.73
C TYR A 318 7.16 -18.93 -4.98
N GLY A 319 7.09 -20.23 -4.70
CA GLY A 319 8.20 -20.97 -4.08
C GLY A 319 8.49 -20.58 -2.62
N LEU A 320 7.51 -20.02 -1.90
CA LEU A 320 7.72 -19.46 -0.55
C LEU A 320 7.57 -20.46 0.61
N ALA A 321 7.56 -21.77 0.33
CA ALA A 321 7.35 -22.80 1.35
C ALA A 321 8.32 -22.70 2.53
N ASP A 322 9.60 -22.47 2.26
CA ASP A 322 10.63 -22.38 3.31
C ASP A 322 10.49 -21.10 4.15
N GLN A 323 10.10 -19.98 3.55
CA GLN A 323 9.94 -18.69 4.25
C GLN A 323 8.67 -18.66 5.11
N LEU A 324 7.64 -19.40 4.70
CA LEU A 324 6.39 -19.56 5.44
C LEU A 324 6.47 -20.65 6.52
N ALA A 325 7.54 -21.43 6.58
CA ALA A 325 7.66 -22.54 7.51
C ALA A 325 7.54 -22.07 8.98
N GLY A 326 6.57 -22.63 9.69
CA GLY A 326 6.28 -22.30 11.10
C GLY A 326 5.39 -21.08 11.30
N TRP A 327 5.07 -20.32 10.25
CA TRP A 327 4.08 -19.25 10.31
C TRP A 327 2.67 -19.79 10.20
N SER A 328 1.76 -19.32 11.05
CA SER A 328 0.35 -19.75 11.07
C SER A 328 -0.58 -18.60 11.43
N GLY A 329 -1.90 -18.81 11.33
CA GLY A 329 -2.91 -17.83 11.77
C GLY A 329 -2.80 -16.48 11.08
N LYS A 330 -2.42 -16.48 9.80
CA LYS A 330 -2.22 -15.25 9.03
C LYS A 330 -3.55 -14.56 8.76
N TRP A 331 -3.51 -13.24 8.82
CA TRP A 331 -4.63 -12.36 8.54
C TRP A 331 -4.16 -11.16 7.72
N VAL A 332 -4.74 -11.00 6.53
CA VAL A 332 -4.41 -9.91 5.61
C VAL A 332 -5.25 -8.68 5.95
N ASN A 333 -4.59 -7.51 5.96
CA ASN A 333 -5.24 -6.22 6.17
C ASN A 333 -5.24 -5.33 4.92
N ALA A 334 -4.17 -5.35 4.11
CA ALA A 334 -4.05 -4.47 2.95
C ALA A 334 -3.22 -5.05 1.80
N LEU A 335 -3.39 -4.45 0.62
CA LEU A 335 -2.68 -4.70 -0.62
C LEU A 335 -2.25 -3.33 -1.19
N SER A 336 -1.02 -3.23 -1.67
CA SER A 336 -0.53 -2.03 -2.36
C SER A 336 -1.22 -1.82 -3.71
N ASP A 337 -1.31 -0.57 -4.16
CA ASP A 337 -1.94 -0.19 -5.43
C ASP A 337 -1.32 -0.90 -6.65
N ASP A 338 -0.01 -1.15 -6.62
CA ASP A 338 0.70 -1.93 -7.66
C ASP A 338 0.37 -3.43 -7.65
N GLY A 339 -0.41 -3.92 -6.68
CA GLY A 339 -0.82 -5.30 -6.55
C GLY A 339 0.28 -6.26 -6.07
N ARG A 340 1.44 -5.76 -5.63
CA ARG A 340 2.60 -6.61 -5.31
C ARG A 340 2.82 -6.86 -3.83
N THR A 341 2.46 -5.92 -2.97
CA THR A 341 2.77 -5.99 -1.54
C THR A 341 1.53 -6.24 -0.71
N ILE A 342 1.50 -7.36 0.00
CA ILE A 342 0.41 -7.72 0.93
C ILE A 342 0.94 -7.61 2.36
N VAL A 343 0.15 -6.99 3.24
CA VAL A 343 0.52 -6.81 4.65
C VAL A 343 -0.58 -7.28 5.59
N GLY A 344 -0.17 -7.65 6.79
CA GLY A 344 -1.06 -8.16 7.81
C GLY A 344 -0.33 -8.58 9.07
N TRP A 345 -0.88 -9.55 9.78
CA TRP A 345 -0.27 -10.16 10.96
C TRP A 345 -0.46 -11.68 10.95
N GLY A 346 0.43 -12.39 11.64
CA GLY A 346 0.34 -13.84 11.82
C GLY A 346 1.11 -14.29 13.06
N THR A 347 1.02 -15.56 13.39
CA THR A 347 1.80 -16.19 14.46
C THR A 347 3.12 -16.68 13.88
N ASP A 348 4.23 -16.15 14.40
CA ASP A 348 5.60 -16.53 14.00
C ASP A 348 6.00 -17.92 14.57
N PRO A 349 7.12 -18.52 14.14
CA PRO A 349 7.58 -19.82 14.64
C PRO A 349 7.95 -19.86 16.14
N ASN A 350 7.93 -18.72 16.83
CA ASN A 350 8.17 -18.59 18.25
C ASN A 350 6.89 -18.27 19.04
N ASP A 351 5.71 -18.47 18.42
CA ASP A 351 4.38 -18.21 18.98
C ASP A 351 4.09 -16.73 19.30
N HIS A 352 4.77 -15.78 18.63
CA HIS A 352 4.44 -14.37 18.74
C HIS A 352 3.50 -13.91 17.62
N THR A 353 2.52 -13.07 17.94
CA THR A 353 1.73 -12.37 16.92
C THR A 353 2.55 -11.21 16.33
N GLN A 354 2.90 -11.32 15.06
CA GLN A 354 3.82 -10.43 14.38
C GLN A 354 3.25 -9.91 13.06
N ALA A 355 3.50 -8.64 12.76
CA ALA A 355 3.22 -8.07 11.45
C ALA A 355 4.09 -8.74 10.38
N PHE A 356 3.53 -8.98 9.20
CA PHE A 356 4.28 -9.52 8.06
C PHE A 356 4.12 -8.64 6.81
N ARG A 357 5.03 -8.85 5.87
CA ARG A 357 4.97 -8.35 4.50
C ARG A 357 5.25 -9.49 3.52
N ILE A 358 4.42 -9.59 2.49
CA ILE A 358 4.63 -10.44 1.31
C ILE A 358 4.88 -9.51 0.13
N VAL A 359 5.89 -9.84 -0.69
CA VAL A 359 6.18 -9.19 -1.96
C VAL A 359 6.06 -10.21 -3.06
N LEU A 360 5.26 -9.89 -4.07
CA LEU A 360 5.09 -10.70 -5.26
C LEU A 360 5.91 -10.09 -6.40
N ASN A 361 6.35 -10.94 -7.32
CA ASN A 361 6.91 -10.50 -8.60
C ASN A 361 5.92 -9.59 -9.32
N ALA A 362 6.45 -8.61 -10.06
CA ALA A 362 5.63 -7.90 -11.03
C ALA A 362 5.16 -8.87 -12.12
N THR A 363 3.96 -8.66 -12.63
CA THR A 363 3.42 -9.49 -13.71
C THR A 363 4.27 -9.29 -14.96
N GLY A 364 4.86 -10.36 -15.49
CA GLY A 364 5.81 -10.29 -16.61
C GLY A 364 7.29 -10.16 -16.22
N ASP A 365 7.60 -9.84 -14.97
CA ASP A 365 8.97 -9.72 -14.43
C ASP A 365 9.35 -11.04 -13.73
N ALA A 366 9.79 -12.02 -14.54
CA ALA A 366 10.11 -13.35 -14.05
C ALA A 366 11.38 -13.35 -13.20
N ASN A 367 12.36 -12.51 -13.55
CA ASN A 367 13.62 -12.48 -12.83
C ASN A 367 13.60 -11.54 -11.61
N ASP A 368 12.58 -10.69 -11.45
CA ASP A 368 12.45 -9.65 -10.43
C ASP A 368 13.63 -8.67 -10.38
N ASP A 369 14.10 -8.23 -11.54
CA ASP A 369 15.09 -7.17 -11.66
C ASP A 369 14.45 -5.76 -11.75
N GLY A 370 13.12 -5.71 -11.74
CA GLY A 370 12.32 -4.49 -11.81
C GLY A 370 12.09 -4.01 -13.24
N LEU A 371 12.53 -4.76 -14.25
CA LEU A 371 12.27 -4.52 -15.66
C LEU A 371 11.49 -5.71 -16.23
N ILE A 372 10.63 -5.44 -17.21
CA ILE A 372 9.89 -6.48 -17.94
C ILE A 372 10.47 -6.49 -19.35
N ASP A 373 11.49 -7.30 -19.57
CA ASP A 373 12.33 -7.23 -20.76
C ASP A 373 12.63 -8.59 -21.41
N GLY A 374 13.67 -8.64 -22.26
CA GLY A 374 14.04 -9.86 -22.97
C GLY A 374 14.60 -10.97 -22.07
N ALA A 375 15.09 -10.64 -20.87
CA ALA A 375 15.52 -11.60 -19.88
C ALA A 375 14.33 -12.42 -19.35
N ASP A 376 13.19 -11.76 -19.08
CA ASP A 376 11.96 -12.42 -18.63
C ASP A 376 11.34 -13.28 -19.73
N TYR A 377 11.35 -12.77 -20.96
CA TYR A 377 10.95 -13.55 -22.13
C TYR A 377 11.76 -14.85 -22.24
N THR A 378 13.05 -14.81 -21.93
CA THR A 378 13.90 -16.00 -21.98
C THR A 378 13.48 -17.02 -20.93
N LEU A 379 13.14 -16.57 -19.71
CA LEU A 379 12.61 -17.45 -18.67
C LEU A 379 11.29 -18.10 -19.08
N TRP A 380 10.35 -17.32 -19.63
CA TRP A 380 9.10 -17.85 -20.20
C TRP A 380 9.38 -18.87 -21.33
N ALA A 381 10.26 -18.53 -22.27
CA ALA A 381 10.55 -19.36 -23.43
C ALA A 381 11.20 -20.70 -23.05
N ASP A 382 12.10 -20.69 -22.05
CA ASP A 382 12.76 -21.90 -21.53
C ASP A 382 11.78 -22.85 -20.83
N HIS A 383 10.64 -22.33 -20.36
CA HIS A 383 9.63 -23.08 -19.62
C HIS A 383 8.30 -23.27 -20.38
N PHE A 384 8.23 -22.87 -21.64
CA PHE A 384 7.01 -22.99 -22.45
C PHE A 384 6.45 -24.43 -22.46
N GLN A 385 5.14 -24.56 -22.22
CA GLN A 385 4.39 -25.83 -22.07
C GLN A 385 4.81 -26.70 -20.87
N GLN A 386 5.61 -26.19 -19.94
CA GLN A 386 5.83 -26.87 -18.67
C GLN A 386 4.56 -26.77 -17.80
N ALA A 387 4.35 -27.81 -16.97
CA ALA A 387 3.25 -27.89 -16.04
C ALA A 387 3.74 -27.65 -14.61
N ASN A 388 2.95 -26.91 -13.83
CA ASN A 388 3.30 -26.42 -12.49
C ASN A 388 4.63 -25.64 -12.41
N PRO A 389 4.94 -24.75 -13.36
CA PRO A 389 6.03 -23.78 -13.21
C PRO A 389 5.76 -22.79 -12.06
N LEU A 390 6.82 -22.16 -11.57
CA LEU A 390 6.72 -20.96 -10.74
C LEU A 390 6.49 -19.71 -11.59
N VAL A 391 6.05 -18.61 -10.97
CA VAL A 391 5.99 -17.29 -11.60
C VAL A 391 7.36 -16.86 -12.13
N ALA A 392 8.42 -17.14 -11.37
CA ALA A 392 9.80 -16.88 -11.81
C ALA A 392 10.26 -17.74 -12.99
N GLN A 393 9.43 -18.69 -13.42
CA GLN A 393 9.62 -19.54 -14.60
C GLN A 393 8.66 -19.16 -15.73
N GLY A 394 7.88 -18.08 -15.60
CA GLY A 394 7.05 -17.53 -16.67
C GLY A 394 5.56 -17.89 -16.62
N ASP A 395 5.06 -18.49 -15.54
CA ASP A 395 3.60 -18.60 -15.28
C ASP A 395 3.11 -17.34 -14.57
N PHE A 396 2.89 -16.29 -15.35
CA PHE A 396 2.56 -14.95 -14.86
C PHE A 396 1.10 -14.83 -14.44
N ASN A 397 0.21 -15.66 -15.00
CA ASN A 397 -1.20 -15.67 -14.63
C ASN A 397 -1.51 -16.64 -13.47
N THR A 398 -0.52 -17.42 -13.02
CA THR A 398 -0.61 -18.42 -11.94
C THR A 398 -1.66 -19.49 -12.18
N ASP A 399 -1.87 -19.90 -13.44
CA ASP A 399 -2.80 -20.96 -13.82
C ASP A 399 -2.16 -22.37 -13.86
N GLY A 400 -0.85 -22.44 -13.55
CA GLY A 400 -0.09 -23.68 -13.47
C GLY A 400 0.49 -24.14 -14.81
N LYS A 401 0.54 -23.27 -15.82
CA LYS A 401 1.18 -23.52 -17.12
C LYS A 401 1.95 -22.29 -17.59
N VAL A 402 2.95 -22.51 -18.44
CA VAL A 402 3.58 -21.44 -19.22
C VAL A 402 3.07 -21.52 -20.65
N ASP A 403 2.20 -20.59 -21.06
CA ASP A 403 1.64 -20.57 -22.41
C ASP A 403 1.47 -19.17 -23.02
N GLY A 404 0.60 -19.06 -24.03
CA GLY A 404 0.36 -17.80 -24.74
C GLY A 404 -0.37 -16.75 -23.91
N ALA A 405 -1.08 -17.15 -22.84
CA ALA A 405 -1.68 -16.22 -21.90
C ALA A 405 -0.59 -15.47 -21.12
N ASP A 406 0.43 -16.18 -20.65
CA ASP A 406 1.58 -15.57 -19.96
C ASP A 406 2.40 -14.68 -20.89
N TYR A 407 2.59 -15.11 -22.13
CA TYR A 407 3.23 -14.26 -23.14
C TYR A 407 2.49 -12.93 -23.32
N THR A 408 1.15 -12.96 -23.30
CA THR A 408 0.34 -11.74 -23.43
C THR A 408 0.57 -10.81 -22.24
N LEU A 409 0.60 -11.36 -21.03
CA LEU A 409 0.92 -10.59 -19.82
C LEU A 409 2.31 -9.95 -19.89
N TRP A 410 3.34 -10.70 -20.29
CA TRP A 410 4.67 -10.13 -20.51
C TRP A 410 4.66 -9.04 -21.59
N ALA A 411 4.00 -9.30 -22.72
CA ALA A 411 3.99 -8.39 -23.87
C ALA A 411 3.26 -7.07 -23.56
N ASP A 412 2.15 -7.13 -22.82
CA ASP A 412 1.37 -5.96 -22.41
C ASP A 412 2.14 -5.05 -21.44
N HIS A 413 3.07 -5.63 -20.68
CA HIS A 413 3.90 -4.90 -19.73
C HIS A 413 5.35 -4.69 -20.20
N TYR A 414 5.71 -5.11 -21.42
CA TYR A 414 7.08 -5.04 -21.92
C TYR A 414 7.61 -3.60 -21.90
N GLN A 415 8.66 -3.41 -21.09
CA GLN A 415 9.40 -2.16 -21.01
C GLN A 415 10.75 -2.38 -21.67
N PRO A 416 10.93 -2.02 -22.95
CA PRO A 416 12.26 -2.07 -23.54
C PRO A 416 13.16 -1.20 -22.69
N ALA A 417 14.29 -1.75 -22.22
CA ALA A 417 15.29 -1.00 -21.50
C ALA A 417 15.44 0.36 -22.18
N ALA A 418 15.13 1.44 -21.45
CA ALA A 418 15.24 2.78 -21.99
C ALA A 418 16.65 2.86 -22.57
N SER A 419 16.75 3.04 -23.89
CA SER A 419 18.05 3.23 -24.52
C SER A 419 18.65 4.39 -23.76
N ALA A 420 19.70 4.12 -22.98
CA ALA A 420 20.42 5.15 -22.28
C ALA A 420 20.93 6.08 -23.38
N ALA A 421 20.17 7.14 -23.64
CA ALA A 421 20.66 8.27 -24.39
C ALA A 421 21.76 8.80 -23.48
N LEU A 422 22.99 8.32 -23.69
CA LEU A 422 24.16 8.94 -23.12
C LEU A 422 23.97 10.43 -23.38
N PRO A 423 23.98 11.29 -22.34
CA PRO A 423 23.79 12.71 -22.56
C PRO A 423 24.79 13.09 -23.63
N VAL A 424 24.30 13.43 -24.82
CA VAL A 424 25.14 14.02 -25.86
C VAL A 424 25.73 15.23 -25.15
N PRO A 425 27.06 15.31 -24.96
CA PRO A 425 27.62 16.45 -24.27
C PRO A 425 27.23 17.67 -25.09
N GLU A 426 26.27 18.46 -24.59
CA GLU A 426 26.03 19.76 -25.17
C GLU A 426 27.38 20.49 -25.11
N PRO A 427 27.87 21.08 -26.21
CA PRO A 427 29.09 21.86 -26.15
C PRO A 427 28.88 22.92 -25.10
N THR A 428 29.57 22.76 -23.96
CA THR A 428 29.35 23.56 -22.76
C THR A 428 29.31 25.03 -23.16
N ALA A 429 28.28 25.76 -22.74
CA ALA A 429 28.13 27.20 -23.01
C ALA A 429 29.40 28.00 -22.65
N TRP A 430 30.24 27.46 -21.77
CA TRP A 430 31.59 27.92 -21.44
C TRP A 430 32.57 27.94 -22.63
N ALA A 431 32.54 26.97 -23.53
CA ALA A 431 33.38 26.96 -24.74
C ALA A 431 33.00 28.09 -25.72
N LEU A 432 31.70 28.37 -25.89
CA LEU A 432 31.22 29.51 -26.68
C LEU A 432 31.50 30.85 -25.98
N ALA A 433 31.38 30.91 -24.64
CA ALA A 433 31.71 32.10 -23.86
C ALA A 433 33.21 32.43 -23.91
N LEU A 434 34.09 31.43 -23.87
CA LEU A 434 35.54 31.62 -23.98
C LEU A 434 35.97 32.06 -25.38
N VAL A 435 35.34 31.52 -26.44
CA VAL A 435 35.58 31.98 -27.82
C VAL A 435 35.06 33.40 -28.03
N GLY A 436 33.91 33.74 -27.43
CA GLY A 436 33.37 35.11 -27.43
C GLY A 436 34.27 36.12 -26.71
N ALA A 437 34.76 35.78 -25.52
CA ALA A 437 35.65 36.64 -24.73
C ALA A 437 37.02 36.86 -25.41
N ALA A 438 37.59 35.81 -26.02
CA ALA A 438 38.84 35.92 -26.77
C ALA A 438 38.69 36.80 -28.03
N SER A 439 37.54 36.72 -28.70
CA SER A 439 37.23 37.56 -29.88
C SER A 439 37.06 39.04 -29.49
N ALA A 440 36.42 39.33 -28.35
CA ALA A 440 36.28 40.68 -27.82
C ALA A 440 37.62 41.30 -27.39
N MET A 441 38.51 40.51 -26.76
CA MET A 441 39.85 40.97 -26.38
C MET A 441 40.76 41.27 -27.60
N LEU A 442 40.66 40.46 -28.67
CA LEU A 442 41.38 40.70 -29.92
C LEU A 442 40.93 41.97 -30.66
N LEU A 443 39.63 42.29 -30.61
CA LEU A 443 39.09 43.53 -31.16
C LEU A 443 39.50 44.75 -30.31
N TYR A 444 39.47 44.63 -28.98
CA TYR A 444 39.90 45.69 -28.06
C TYR A 444 41.40 46.02 -28.21
N TRP A 445 42.25 44.99 -28.37
CA TRP A 445 43.69 45.17 -28.57
C TRP A 445 44.05 45.82 -29.92
N ARG A 446 43.27 45.57 -30.97
CA ARG A 446 43.45 46.23 -32.28
C ARG A 446 43.00 47.69 -32.28
N ALA A 447 42.01 48.06 -31.46
CA ALA A 447 41.56 49.44 -31.33
C ALA A 447 42.54 50.34 -30.54
N GLY A 448 43.26 49.78 -29.56
CA GLY A 448 44.24 50.52 -28.75
C GLY A 448 45.60 50.82 -29.39
N ARG A 449 45.86 50.36 -30.62
CA ARG A 449 47.13 50.59 -31.36
C ARG A 449 47.04 51.67 -32.45
N ARG A 450 45.95 52.45 -32.48
CA ARG A 450 45.85 53.67 -33.30
C ARG A 450 45.80 54.90 -32.41
N VAL A 451 46.96 55.32 -31.91
CA VAL A 451 47.28 56.71 -31.54
C VAL A 451 48.69 56.99 -32.03
#